data_AF-A0A822DQ25-F1
#
_entry.id   AF-A0A822DQ25-F1
#
_cell.length_a   1.000
_cell.length_b   1.000
_cell.length_c   1.000
_cell.angle_alpha   90.00
_cell.angle_beta   90.00
_cell.angle_gamma   90.00
#
_symmetry.space_group_name_H-M   'P 1'
#
loop_
_entity.id
_entity.type
_entity.pdbx_description
1 polymer ?
#
loop_
_entity_poly.entity_id
_entity_poly.type
_entity_poly.pdbx_seq_one_letter_code
_entity_poly.pdbx_strand_id
1 'polypeptide(L)'
;MESQNDLYPSFLSPFSDSQARPYEIDYQVPFEYQMGLQIRDKLPPLNFNTLNEDTLFFLFYLFGNDHVQLLAAAELYRRDWRYHKEERIWLTRIKNIMPDQKYDTYETGVYCVFDVQLWRKTHKSMRIDYEKLDVNPVLKQDLFASKLLQQQSPVQPQFAPVSSYNTNSSR
;
A
#
# COMPACT_ATOMS: atom_id res chain seq x y z
N MET A 1 9.96 -23.16 3.45
CA MET A 1 11.38 -23.57 3.53
C MET A 1 11.81 -24.41 2.32
N GLU A 2 10.97 -24.63 1.31
CA GLU A 2 11.36 -25.38 0.10
C GLU A 2 11.83 -24.42 -0.99
N SER A 3 13.10 -24.05 -0.93
CA SER A 3 13.82 -23.41 -2.04
C SER A 3 14.96 -24.34 -2.40
N GLN A 4 15.09 -24.73 -3.67
CA GLN A 4 16.23 -25.51 -4.15
C GLN A 4 17.52 -24.67 -4.23
N ASN A 5 17.42 -23.34 -4.09
CA ASN A 5 18.52 -22.39 -4.23
C ASN A 5 18.98 -21.84 -2.87
N ASP A 6 20.27 -21.50 -2.78
CA ASP A 6 20.87 -20.82 -1.65
C ASP A 6 20.13 -19.52 -1.32
N LEU A 7 19.75 -19.36 -0.05
CA LEU A 7 18.94 -18.23 0.43
C LEU A 7 19.77 -17.00 0.82
N TYR A 8 21.08 -17.16 0.97
CA TYR A 8 21.98 -16.08 1.42
C TYR A 8 21.92 -14.80 0.56
N PRO A 9 21.87 -14.88 -0.80
CA PRO A 9 21.84 -13.67 -1.64
C PRO A 9 20.59 -12.80 -1.46
N SER A 10 19.49 -13.36 -0.96
CA SER A 10 18.24 -12.65 -0.70
C SER A 10 17.90 -12.58 0.79
N PHE A 11 18.87 -12.89 1.67
CA PHE A 11 18.71 -12.79 3.10
C PHE A 11 18.98 -11.35 3.57
N LEU A 12 17.90 -10.63 3.90
CA LEU A 12 17.99 -9.25 4.37
C LEU A 12 18.53 -9.16 5.80
N SER A 13 17.89 -9.87 6.74
CA SER A 13 18.18 -9.78 8.17
C SER A 13 17.52 -10.95 8.92
N PRO A 14 18.08 -11.36 10.08
CA PRO A 14 17.45 -12.36 10.96
C PRO A 14 16.02 -12.04 11.40
N PHE A 15 15.59 -10.78 11.30
CA PHE A 15 14.25 -10.33 11.69
C PHE A 15 13.32 -10.06 10.49
N SER A 16 13.76 -10.37 9.27
CA SER A 16 12.93 -10.16 8.08
C SER A 16 11.99 -11.34 7.85
N ASP A 17 10.70 -11.03 7.77
CA ASP A 17 9.66 -12.02 7.44
C ASP A 17 9.61 -12.38 5.94
N SER A 18 10.38 -11.66 5.11
CA SER A 18 10.42 -11.85 3.65
C SER A 18 11.84 -11.84 3.09
N GLN A 19 12.02 -12.49 1.94
CA GLN A 19 13.24 -12.39 1.12
C GLN A 19 13.42 -10.98 0.57
N ALA A 20 14.68 -10.60 0.32
CA ALA A 20 15.05 -9.37 -0.35
C ALA A 20 14.35 -9.25 -1.70
N ARG A 21 13.74 -8.10 -1.96
CA ARG A 21 13.21 -7.76 -3.27
C ARG A 21 14.36 -7.39 -4.21
N PRO A 22 14.19 -7.52 -5.53
CA PRO A 22 15.25 -7.18 -6.48
C PRO A 22 15.79 -5.75 -6.35
N TYR A 23 14.96 -4.79 -5.93
CA TYR A 23 15.37 -3.39 -5.72
C TYR A 23 16.10 -3.14 -4.38
N GLU A 24 16.09 -4.12 -3.46
CA GLU A 24 16.76 -4.06 -2.16
C GLU A 24 18.15 -4.68 -2.20
N ILE A 25 18.49 -5.37 -3.30
CA ILE A 25 19.78 -6.01 -3.50
C ILE A 25 20.66 -5.06 -4.30
N ASP A 26 21.75 -4.63 -3.69
CA ASP A 26 22.75 -3.83 -4.39
C ASP A 26 23.43 -4.65 -5.48
N TYR A 27 23.45 -4.11 -6.69
CA TYR A 27 24.14 -4.69 -7.82
C TYR A 27 25.05 -3.65 -8.49
N GLN A 28 26.27 -4.05 -8.84
CA GLN A 28 27.17 -3.16 -9.56
C GLN A 28 26.70 -3.02 -11.00
N VAL A 29 26.02 -1.90 -11.27
CA VAL A 29 25.64 -1.49 -12.63
C VAL A 29 26.71 -0.59 -13.23
N PRO A 30 26.90 -0.61 -14.57
CA PRO A 30 27.76 0.35 -15.25
C PRO A 30 27.42 1.80 -14.88
N PHE A 31 28.42 2.68 -14.90
CA PHE A 31 28.30 4.07 -14.45
C PHE A 31 27.21 4.83 -15.21
N GLU A 32 26.98 4.49 -16.48
CA GLU A 32 25.98 5.09 -17.35
C GLU A 32 24.54 4.85 -16.87
N TYR A 33 24.30 3.80 -16.07
CA TYR A 33 22.98 3.52 -15.49
C TYR A 33 22.73 4.24 -14.16
N GLN A 34 23.75 4.87 -13.56
CA GLN A 34 23.63 5.62 -12.30
C GLN A 34 23.03 7.03 -12.51
N MET A 35 22.10 7.15 -13.46
CA MET A 35 21.46 8.40 -13.86
C MET A 35 20.78 9.12 -12.69
N GLY A 36 20.24 8.37 -11.73
CA GLY A 36 19.60 8.92 -10.53
C GLY A 36 20.51 9.84 -9.72
N LEU A 37 21.83 9.64 -9.77
CA LEU A 37 22.81 10.54 -9.12
C LEU A 37 23.16 11.74 -9.99
N GLN A 38 23.21 11.54 -11.31
CA GLN A 38 23.69 12.55 -12.27
C GLN A 38 22.66 13.62 -12.62
N ILE A 39 21.37 13.27 -12.64
CA ILE A 39 20.29 14.16 -13.10
C ILE A 39 19.17 14.33 -12.09
N ARG A 40 19.39 13.99 -10.81
CA ARG A 40 18.37 14.02 -9.75
C ARG A 40 17.56 15.32 -9.74
N ASP A 41 18.26 16.46 -9.77
CA ASP A 41 17.66 17.78 -9.66
C ASP A 41 16.88 18.20 -10.92
N LYS A 42 17.03 17.45 -12.02
CA LYS A 42 16.35 17.69 -13.30
C LYS A 42 15.13 16.79 -13.48
N LEU A 43 14.96 15.76 -12.64
CA LEU A 43 13.83 14.83 -12.76
C LEU A 43 12.58 15.44 -12.12
N PRO A 44 11.41 15.32 -12.78
CA PRO A 44 10.16 15.73 -12.18
C PRO A 44 9.87 14.85 -10.95
N PRO A 45 9.16 15.39 -9.93
CA PRO A 45 8.68 14.57 -8.83
C PRO A 45 7.76 13.47 -9.36
N LEU A 46 7.83 12.29 -8.73
CA LEU A 46 6.98 11.16 -9.10
C LEU A 46 5.52 11.54 -8.91
N ASN A 47 4.75 11.47 -10.00
CA ASN A 47 3.31 11.73 -9.98
C ASN A 47 2.55 10.49 -10.42
N PHE A 48 1.81 9.87 -9.50
CA PHE A 48 1.04 8.65 -9.77
C PHE A 48 -0.06 8.86 -10.82
N ASN A 49 -0.61 10.08 -10.91
CA ASN A 49 -1.66 10.42 -11.89
C ASN A 49 -1.17 10.30 -13.34
N THR A 50 0.13 10.44 -13.58
CA THR A 50 0.72 10.37 -14.93
C THR A 50 1.16 8.96 -15.31
N LEU A 51 1.21 8.02 -14.36
CA LEU A 51 1.64 6.64 -14.62
C LEU A 51 0.57 5.86 -15.37
N ASN A 52 0.97 4.93 -16.23
CA ASN A 52 0.03 3.98 -16.86
C ASN A 52 -0.40 2.90 -15.85
N GLU A 53 -1.46 2.17 -16.16
CA GLU A 53 -2.00 1.13 -15.27
C GLU A 53 -1.00 -0.01 -15.04
N ASP A 54 -0.25 -0.43 -16.06
CA ASP A 54 0.79 -1.48 -15.91
C ASP A 54 1.84 -1.10 -14.86
N THR A 55 2.26 0.17 -14.85
CA THR A 55 3.22 0.69 -13.87
C THR A 55 2.59 0.77 -12.49
N LEU A 56 1.31 1.14 -12.37
CA LEU A 56 0.60 1.12 -11.09
C LEU A 56 0.48 -0.30 -10.54
N PHE A 57 0.17 -1.29 -11.38
CA PHE A 57 0.17 -2.69 -10.97
C PHE A 57 1.57 -3.15 -10.55
N PHE A 58 2.60 -2.77 -11.31
CA PHE A 58 4.00 -3.04 -10.95
C PHE A 58 4.34 -2.50 -9.56
N LEU A 59 4.07 -1.23 -9.30
CA LEU A 59 4.32 -0.61 -7.99
C LEU A 59 3.52 -1.28 -6.88
N PHE A 60 2.25 -1.61 -7.12
CA PHE A 60 1.38 -2.26 -6.13
C PHE A 60 1.88 -3.65 -5.72
N TYR A 61 2.31 -4.48 -6.67
CA TYR A 61 2.77 -5.85 -6.40
C TYR A 61 4.24 -5.91 -5.95
N LEU A 62 5.05 -4.92 -6.32
CA LEU A 62 6.46 -4.87 -5.95
C LEU A 62 6.68 -4.36 -4.51
N PHE A 63 6.04 -3.25 -4.15
CA PHE A 63 6.26 -2.55 -2.87
C PHE A 63 5.24 -2.94 -1.80
N GLY A 64 5.09 -4.25 -1.56
CA GLY A 64 4.17 -4.76 -0.54
C GLY A 64 4.48 -4.20 0.85
N ASN A 65 3.45 -3.74 1.56
CA ASN A 65 3.55 -3.09 2.87
C ASN A 65 4.28 -1.73 2.87
N ASP A 66 4.40 -1.08 1.72
CA ASP A 66 4.98 0.26 1.58
C ASP A 66 3.91 1.33 1.30
N HIS A 67 4.25 2.59 1.57
CA HIS A 67 3.44 3.74 1.18
C HIS A 67 3.20 3.80 -0.34
N VAL A 68 4.18 3.38 -1.15
CA VAL A 68 4.07 3.31 -2.62
C VAL A 68 2.92 2.40 -3.06
N GLN A 69 2.68 1.28 -2.36
CA GLN A 69 1.55 0.39 -2.67
C GLN A 69 0.20 1.08 -2.43
N LEU A 70 0.09 1.86 -1.35
CA LEU A 70 -1.14 2.61 -1.04
C LEU A 70 -1.42 3.69 -2.10
N LEU A 71 -0.39 4.42 -2.53
CA LEU A 71 -0.50 5.44 -3.59
C LEU A 71 -0.91 4.82 -4.93
N ALA A 72 -0.30 3.69 -5.31
CA ALA A 72 -0.69 2.95 -6.51
C ALA A 72 -2.14 2.45 -6.44
N ALA A 73 -2.55 1.90 -5.29
CA ALA A 73 -3.91 1.42 -5.07
C ALA A 73 -4.95 2.56 -5.13
N ALA A 74 -4.64 3.72 -4.55
CA ALA A 74 -5.48 4.91 -4.60
C ALA A 74 -5.73 5.37 -6.04
N GLU A 75 -4.66 5.40 -6.84
CA GLU A 75 -4.76 5.81 -8.23
C GLU A 75 -5.50 4.79 -9.11
N LEU A 76 -5.28 3.49 -8.88
CA LEU A 76 -6.07 2.42 -9.51
C LEU A 76 -7.56 2.56 -9.15
N TYR A 77 -7.86 2.83 -7.88
CA TYR A 77 -9.24 3.04 -7.42
C TYR A 77 -9.92 4.23 -8.11
N ARG A 78 -9.18 5.33 -8.30
CA ARG A 78 -9.63 6.52 -9.05
C ARG A 78 -9.94 6.22 -10.52
N ARG A 79 -9.32 5.17 -11.07
CA ARG A 79 -9.51 4.67 -12.44
C ARG A 79 -10.52 3.51 -12.52
N ASP A 80 -11.43 3.42 -11.56
CA ASP A 80 -12.49 2.41 -11.48
C ASP A 80 -12.00 0.96 -11.33
N TRP A 81 -10.77 0.76 -10.88
CA TRP A 81 -10.32 -0.55 -10.43
C TRP A 81 -10.77 -0.81 -8.99
N ARG A 82 -11.14 -2.04 -8.69
CA ARG A 82 -11.51 -2.51 -7.35
C ARG A 82 -10.65 -3.72 -7.01
N TYR A 83 -10.16 -3.75 -5.78
CA TYR A 83 -9.37 -4.87 -5.30
C TYR A 83 -10.27 -5.87 -4.60
N HIS A 84 -10.22 -7.14 -4.99
CA HIS A 84 -10.96 -8.22 -4.34
C HIS A 84 -10.08 -8.83 -3.24
N LYS A 85 -10.47 -8.67 -1.96
CA LYS A 85 -9.61 -8.99 -0.81
C LYS A 85 -9.23 -10.48 -0.70
N GLU A 86 -10.15 -11.37 -1.05
CA GLU A 86 -9.93 -12.83 -0.95
C GLU A 86 -9.15 -13.38 -2.15
N GLU A 87 -9.64 -13.16 -3.38
CA GLU A 87 -8.97 -13.55 -4.62
C GLU A 87 -7.65 -12.78 -4.87
N ARG A 88 -7.42 -11.65 -4.19
CA ARG A 88 -6.22 -10.79 -4.29
C ARG A 88 -5.93 -10.24 -5.69
N ILE A 89 -7.00 -9.99 -6.45
CA ILE A 89 -6.96 -9.48 -7.83
C ILE A 89 -7.54 -8.08 -7.93
N TRP A 90 -7.03 -7.32 -8.90
CA TRP A 90 -7.65 -6.08 -9.36
C TRP A 90 -8.62 -6.36 -10.49
N LEU A 91 -9.83 -5.81 -10.41
CA LEU A 91 -10.88 -5.95 -11.41
C LEU A 91 -11.59 -4.63 -11.70
N THR A 92 -12.13 -4.50 -12.91
CA THR A 92 -12.99 -3.39 -13.31
C THR A 92 -14.10 -3.89 -14.24
N ARG A 93 -15.19 -3.13 -14.32
CA ARG A 93 -16.28 -3.44 -15.26
C ARG A 93 -15.81 -3.16 -16.69
N ILE A 94 -16.18 -4.03 -17.62
CA ILE A 94 -15.91 -3.79 -19.04
C ILE A 94 -16.87 -2.70 -19.52
N LYS A 95 -16.32 -1.69 -20.21
CA LYS A 95 -17.13 -0.59 -20.76
C LYS A 95 -18.24 -1.15 -21.66
N ASN A 96 -19.46 -0.68 -21.48
CA ASN A 96 -20.66 -1.07 -22.23
C ASN A 96 -21.12 -2.52 -22.06
N ILE A 97 -20.57 -3.27 -21.09
CA ILE A 97 -21.08 -4.59 -20.71
C ILE A 97 -21.71 -4.49 -19.32
N MET A 98 -22.99 -4.81 -19.21
CA MET A 98 -23.69 -4.86 -17.94
C MET A 98 -23.48 -6.23 -17.26
N PRO A 99 -23.48 -6.28 -15.91
CA PRO A 99 -23.53 -7.56 -15.20
C PRO A 99 -24.78 -8.36 -15.60
N ASP A 100 -24.64 -9.68 -15.70
CA ASP A 100 -25.75 -10.60 -15.99
C ASP A 100 -26.80 -10.56 -14.88
N GLN A 101 -26.36 -10.41 -13.64
CA GLN A 101 -27.22 -10.28 -12.47
C GLN A 101 -26.65 -9.23 -11.52
N LYS A 102 -27.51 -8.34 -11.03
CA LYS A 102 -27.14 -7.31 -10.06
C LYS A 102 -28.17 -7.26 -8.94
N TYR A 103 -27.68 -7.44 -7.72
CA TYR A 103 -28.44 -7.33 -6.48
C TYR A 103 -27.77 -6.30 -5.56
N ASP A 104 -28.39 -5.98 -4.43
CA ASP A 104 -27.85 -4.99 -3.49
C ASP A 104 -26.55 -5.44 -2.80
N THR A 105 -26.34 -6.75 -2.68
CA THR A 105 -25.19 -7.35 -1.96
C THR A 105 -24.12 -7.92 -2.88
N TYR A 106 -24.47 -8.29 -4.12
CA TYR A 106 -23.55 -8.87 -5.07
C TYR A 106 -23.96 -8.63 -6.52
N GLU A 107 -23.01 -8.82 -7.43
CA GLU A 107 -23.25 -8.89 -8.87
C GLU A 107 -22.47 -10.02 -9.53
N THR A 108 -23.02 -10.56 -10.61
CA THR A 108 -22.38 -11.62 -11.41
C THR A 108 -22.28 -11.14 -12.85
N GLY A 109 -21.14 -11.39 -13.48
CA GLY A 109 -20.92 -11.02 -14.87
C GLY A 109 -19.48 -11.26 -15.31
N VAL A 110 -19.13 -10.72 -16.48
CA VAL A 110 -17.77 -10.75 -17.02
C VAL A 110 -17.05 -9.45 -16.69
N TYR A 111 -15.90 -9.57 -16.02
CA TYR A 111 -15.08 -8.44 -15.59
C TYR A 111 -13.72 -8.47 -16.29
N CYS A 112 -13.12 -7.29 -16.43
CA CYS A 112 -11.73 -7.16 -16.80
C CYS A 112 -10.87 -7.30 -15.54
N VAL A 113 -9.99 -8.30 -15.50
CA VAL A 113 -9.12 -8.62 -14.37
C VAL A 113 -7.68 -8.43 -14.81
N PHE A 114 -6.82 -7.90 -13.94
CA PHE A 114 -5.39 -7.91 -14.17
C PHE A 114 -4.78 -9.23 -13.68
N ASP A 115 -4.28 -10.04 -14.62
CA ASP A 115 -3.60 -11.30 -14.34
C ASP A 115 -2.12 -11.02 -14.08
N VAL A 116 -1.69 -11.23 -12.83
CA VAL A 116 -0.32 -10.97 -12.37
C VAL A 116 0.68 -11.97 -12.95
N GLN A 117 0.25 -13.22 -13.19
CA GLN A 117 1.14 -14.27 -13.69
C GLN A 117 1.41 -14.10 -15.19
N LEU A 118 0.39 -13.70 -15.94
CA LEU A 118 0.50 -13.43 -17.37
C LEU A 118 0.86 -11.97 -17.68
N TRP A 119 0.91 -11.12 -16.66
CA TRP A 119 1.13 -9.67 -16.74
C TRP A 119 0.24 -8.99 -17.80
N ARG A 120 -1.05 -9.29 -17.79
CA ARG A 120 -2.01 -8.76 -18.79
C ARG A 120 -3.43 -8.68 -18.26
N LYS A 121 -4.25 -7.86 -18.91
CA LYS A 121 -5.70 -7.84 -18.69
C LYS A 121 -6.37 -9.04 -19.34
N THR A 122 -7.24 -9.71 -18.60
CA THR A 122 -8.04 -10.85 -19.07
C THR A 122 -9.51 -10.64 -18.73
N HIS A 123 -10.40 -11.37 -19.41
CA HIS A 123 -11.82 -11.37 -19.08
C HIS A 123 -12.15 -12.61 -18.26
N LYS A 124 -12.77 -12.43 -17.09
CA LYS A 124 -13.14 -13.52 -16.18
C LYS A 124 -14.61 -13.38 -15.81
N SER A 125 -15.38 -14.46 -15.95
CA SER A 125 -16.72 -14.54 -15.38
C SER A 125 -16.61 -14.83 -13.89
N MET A 126 -17.23 -13.99 -13.07
CA MET A 126 -17.17 -14.12 -11.62
C MET A 126 -18.37 -13.48 -10.93
N ARG A 127 -18.61 -13.92 -9.69
CA ARG A 127 -19.50 -13.26 -8.74
C ARG A 127 -18.68 -12.34 -7.85
N ILE A 128 -19.14 -11.11 -7.69
CA ILE A 128 -18.54 -10.07 -6.87
C ILE A 128 -19.49 -9.78 -5.71
N ASP A 129 -19.19 -10.30 -4.53
CA ASP A 129 -19.85 -9.86 -3.30
C ASP A 129 -19.24 -8.51 -2.87
N TYR A 130 -20.06 -7.47 -2.74
CA TYR A 130 -19.55 -6.11 -2.52
C TYR A 130 -18.78 -5.96 -1.20
N GLU A 131 -19.08 -6.80 -0.20
CA GLU A 131 -18.35 -6.86 1.07
C GLU A 131 -16.89 -7.33 0.92
N LYS A 132 -16.59 -8.09 -0.15
CA LYS A 132 -15.25 -8.63 -0.45
C LYS A 132 -14.40 -7.68 -1.26
N LEU A 133 -15.00 -6.63 -1.81
CA LEU A 133 -14.26 -5.54 -2.41
C LEU A 133 -13.62 -4.67 -1.34
N ASP A 134 -12.44 -4.17 -1.65
CA ASP A 134 -11.77 -3.22 -0.79
C ASP A 134 -12.35 -1.80 -0.96
N VAL A 135 -12.37 -1.05 0.14
CA VAL A 135 -12.77 0.36 0.16
C VAL A 135 -11.59 1.24 -0.23
N ASN A 136 -11.88 2.49 -0.63
CA ASN A 136 -10.88 3.45 -1.09
C ASN A 136 -9.63 3.46 -0.17
N PRO A 137 -8.44 3.12 -0.69
CA PRO A 137 -7.19 3.06 0.08
C PRO A 137 -6.84 4.38 0.77
N VAL A 138 -7.21 5.53 0.21
CA VAL A 138 -6.96 6.86 0.79
C VAL A 138 -7.73 7.04 2.09
N LEU A 139 -8.99 6.56 2.14
CA LEU A 139 -9.78 6.60 3.38
C LEU A 139 -9.14 5.76 4.48
N LYS A 140 -8.41 4.69 4.14
CA LYS A 140 -7.69 3.89 5.13
C LYS A 140 -6.50 4.63 5.73
N GLN A 141 -5.79 5.45 4.94
CA GLN A 141 -4.70 6.29 5.43
C GLN A 141 -5.23 7.34 6.41
N ASP A 142 -6.32 8.03 6.06
CA ASP A 142 -6.94 9.02 6.94
C ASP A 142 -7.50 8.35 8.21
N LEU A 143 -8.17 7.20 8.09
CA LEU A 143 -8.65 6.43 9.24
C LEU A 143 -7.52 5.96 10.15
N PHE A 144 -6.39 5.52 9.59
CA PHE A 144 -5.24 5.08 10.37
C PHE A 144 -4.53 6.24 11.07
N ALA A 145 -4.29 7.35 10.37
CA ALA A 145 -3.75 8.57 10.95
C ALA A 145 -4.66 9.11 12.07
N SER A 146 -5.97 9.11 11.86
CA SER A 146 -6.97 9.49 12.87
C SER A 146 -6.91 8.60 14.12
N LYS A 147 -6.77 7.28 13.93
CA LYS A 147 -6.65 6.32 15.06
C LYS A 147 -5.34 6.48 15.84
N LEU A 148 -4.23 6.82 15.17
CA LEU A 148 -2.95 7.09 15.82
C LEU A 148 -2.97 8.39 16.65
N LEU A 149 -3.61 9.44 16.13
CA LEU A 149 -3.79 10.70 16.87
C LEU A 149 -4.67 10.53 18.10
N GLN A 150 -5.67 9.64 18.05
CA GLN A 150 -6.57 9.40 19.18
C GLN A 150 -5.92 8.57 20.31
N GLN A 151 -4.88 7.76 20.02
CA GLN A 151 -4.12 7.02 21.03
C GLN A 151 -3.05 7.87 21.75
N GLN A 152 -2.76 9.09 21.27
CA GLN A 152 -1.84 10.02 21.90
C GLN A 152 -2.62 11.12 22.66
N SER A 153 -3.39 10.73 23.68
CA SER A 153 -3.83 11.71 24.68
C SER A 153 -2.66 11.98 25.65
N PRO A 154 -2.32 13.25 25.97
CA PRO A 154 -1.24 13.55 26.89
C PRO A 154 -1.63 13.10 28.30
N VAL A 155 -0.85 12.19 28.89
CA VAL A 155 -0.89 11.94 30.33
C VAL A 155 -0.39 13.22 31.02
N GLN A 156 -1.29 13.98 31.63
CA GLN A 156 -0.90 15.15 32.42
C GLN A 156 -0.01 14.69 33.58
N PRO A 157 1.21 15.23 33.75
CA PRO A 157 1.99 14.96 34.94
C PRO A 157 1.29 15.59 36.15
N GLN A 158 0.85 14.74 37.08
CA GLN A 158 0.23 15.15 38.33
C GLN A 158 1.32 15.68 39.27
N PHE A 159 1.53 17.01 39.29
CA PHE A 159 2.40 17.63 40.27
C PHE A 159 1.70 17.65 41.64
N ALA A 160 2.31 16.98 42.62
CA ALA A 160 1.87 17.05 44.01
C ALA A 160 2.07 18.49 44.55
N PRO A 161 1.12 19.02 45.35
CA PRO A 161 1.28 20.34 45.93
C PRO A 161 2.44 20.34 46.94
N VAL A 162 3.40 21.24 46.72
CA VAL A 162 4.50 21.47 47.66
C VAL A 162 3.94 22.25 48.85
N SER A 163 3.88 21.61 50.02
CA SER A 163 3.54 22.27 51.28
C SER A 163 4.58 23.32 51.62
N SER A 164 4.18 24.59 51.64
CA SER A 164 5.00 25.69 52.14
C SER A 164 5.12 25.59 53.66
N TYR A 165 6.33 25.35 54.17
CA TYR A 165 6.63 25.50 55.58
C TYR A 165 6.73 26.99 55.93
N ASN A 166 5.85 27.41 56.83
CA ASN A 166 5.79 28.75 57.38
C ASN A 166 6.87 28.89 58.46
N THR A 167 7.91 29.71 58.24
CA THR A 167 8.88 30.07 59.28
C THR A 167 8.36 31.27 60.05
N ASN A 168 7.66 31.01 61.16
CA ASN A 168 7.39 32.04 62.16
C ASN A 168 8.69 32.39 62.89
N SER A 169 9.21 33.58 62.58
CA SER A 169 10.17 34.28 63.44
C SER A 169 9.40 34.89 64.61
N SER A 170 9.68 34.42 65.83
CA SER A 170 9.30 35.10 67.06
C SER A 170 10.54 35.32 67.92
N ARG A 171 10.66 36.60 68.29
CA ARG A 171 11.53 37.27 69.27
C ARG A 171 12.17 36.42 70.35
#